data_AF-A0AA88HN29-F1
#
_entry.id   AF-A0AA88HN29-F1
#
_cell.length_a   1.000
_cell.length_b   1.000
_cell.length_c   1.000
_cell.angle_alpha   90.00
_cell.angle_beta   90.00
_cell.angle_gamma   90.00
#
_symmetry.space_group_name_H-M   'P 1'
#
loop_
_entity.id
_entity.type
_entity.pdbx_description
1 polymer ?
#
loop_
_entity_poly.entity_id
_entity_poly.type
_entity_poly.pdbx_seq_one_letter_code
_entity_poly.pdbx_strand_id
1 'polypeptide(L)'
;MGNVKKKRFLKLSFIAGDGTGLNVIAHEIAHSWTGNLVTHFNFEHFWIKEAFTVFLERKIMGRIYGEPMRQFLAEGGWKDLKDSIEQYGEKNPLTKLHLDLTGLDPTDSFSKVPYEKGSTVIWYWDELYEDSELFDKFIRYFLSKWKFQSITLHNLFETILEFTRKEAPLDVYTKLLNMNTTAWFEEPGLPPYKPEWLKLGIRSRYKPIVEQVFRFTESQGRIYFNQQLFRDMYDWKEQRVETIETYHRIKNRWMFITGYLVGRELKLFC
;
A
#
# COMPACT_ATOMS: atom_id res chain seq x y z
N MET A 1 -12.98 39.66 -7.45
CA MET A 1 -12.04 38.64 -6.91
C MET A 1 -11.44 37.90 -8.09
N GLY A 2 -10.14 38.04 -8.31
CA GLY A 2 -9.47 37.56 -9.53
C GLY A 2 -9.43 36.04 -9.64
N ASN A 3 -9.70 35.53 -10.84
CA ASN A 3 -9.50 34.13 -11.21
C ASN A 3 -8.01 33.78 -11.05
N VAL A 4 -7.65 33.17 -9.92
CA VAL A 4 -6.34 32.51 -9.78
C VAL A 4 -6.34 31.33 -10.76
N LYS A 5 -5.61 31.47 -11.87
CA LYS A 5 -5.35 30.36 -12.79
C LYS A 5 -4.60 29.28 -11.99
N LYS A 6 -5.26 28.17 -11.67
CA LYS A 6 -4.61 26.96 -11.14
C LYS A 6 -3.68 26.42 -12.23
N LYS A 7 -2.39 26.79 -12.17
CA LYS A 7 -1.37 26.32 -13.10
C LYS A 7 -0.62 25.16 -12.47
N ARG A 8 -0.32 24.14 -13.26
CA ARG A 8 0.55 23.01 -12.89
C ARG A 8 1.65 22.90 -13.93
N PHE A 9 2.83 22.51 -13.48
CA PHE A 9 3.97 22.30 -14.35
C PHE A 9 4.18 20.79 -14.50
N LEU A 10 4.09 20.32 -15.74
CA LEU A 10 4.40 18.95 -16.12
C LEU A 10 5.60 19.00 -17.08
N LYS A 11 6.54 18.06 -16.93
CA LYS A 11 7.63 17.93 -17.90
C LYS A 11 7.06 17.35 -19.21
N LEU A 12 7.38 17.97 -20.34
CA LEU A 12 6.85 17.58 -21.65
C LEU A 12 7.17 16.12 -22.02
N SER A 13 8.26 15.57 -21.49
CA SER A 13 8.69 14.18 -21.69
C SER A 13 7.69 13.12 -21.20
N PHE A 14 6.69 13.50 -20.40
CA PHE A 14 5.65 12.57 -19.92
C PHE A 14 4.51 12.36 -20.93
N ILE A 15 4.41 13.21 -21.96
CA ILE A 15 3.43 13.06 -23.03
C ILE A 15 4.11 12.29 -24.17
N ALA A 16 4.34 11.00 -23.96
CA ALA A 16 4.92 10.11 -24.96
C ALA A 16 3.93 9.70 -26.08
N GLY A 17 2.64 10.06 -25.94
CA GLY A 17 1.58 9.73 -26.91
C GLY A 17 1.02 8.31 -26.80
N ASP A 18 1.67 7.44 -26.02
CA ASP A 18 1.33 6.03 -25.81
C ASP A 18 0.77 5.71 -24.40
N GLY A 19 0.69 6.73 -23.53
CA GLY A 19 0.19 6.61 -22.16
C GLY A 19 1.23 6.23 -21.10
N THR A 20 2.51 6.05 -21.46
CA THR A 20 3.57 5.63 -20.53
C THR A 20 3.89 6.62 -19.39
N GLY A 21 3.48 7.88 -19.49
CA GLY A 21 3.61 8.89 -18.43
C GLY A 21 2.33 9.17 -17.62
N LEU A 22 1.25 8.38 -17.81
CA LEU A 22 -0.03 8.63 -17.17
C LEU A 22 0.02 8.52 -15.65
N ASN A 23 0.90 7.69 -15.10
CA ASN A 23 1.07 7.57 -13.66
C ASN A 23 1.59 8.88 -13.04
N VAL A 24 2.51 9.59 -13.71
CA VAL A 24 2.98 10.92 -13.27
C VAL A 24 1.85 11.94 -13.32
N ILE A 25 0.99 11.89 -14.34
CA ILE A 25 -0.19 12.76 -14.40
C ILE A 25 -1.15 12.44 -13.25
N ALA A 26 -1.39 11.16 -12.96
CA ALA A 26 -2.22 10.72 -11.84
C ALA A 26 -1.64 11.18 -10.49
N HIS A 27 -0.32 11.12 -10.32
CA HIS A 27 0.40 11.62 -9.15
C HIS A 27 0.14 13.11 -8.94
N GLU A 28 0.36 13.92 -9.97
CA GLU A 28 0.10 15.36 -9.90
C GLU A 28 -1.39 15.63 -9.64
N ILE A 29 -2.32 14.90 -10.26
CA ILE A 29 -3.76 14.98 -9.97
C ILE A 29 -4.03 14.73 -8.49
N ALA A 30 -3.49 13.66 -7.91
CA ALA A 30 -3.65 13.32 -6.50
C ALA A 30 -3.16 14.45 -5.57
N HIS A 31 -2.08 15.16 -5.92
CA HIS A 31 -1.63 16.34 -5.17
C HIS A 31 -2.67 17.46 -5.04
N SER A 32 -3.72 17.48 -5.87
CA SER A 32 -4.86 18.42 -5.70
C SER A 32 -5.49 18.29 -4.31
N TRP A 33 -5.45 17.09 -3.73
CA TRP A 33 -5.97 16.79 -2.40
C TRP A 33 -4.82 16.62 -1.39
N THR A 34 -3.82 15.81 -1.72
CA THR A 34 -2.74 15.41 -0.80
C THR A 34 -1.50 16.25 -1.07
N GLY A 35 -1.37 17.35 -0.34
CA GLY A 35 -0.35 18.38 -0.57
C GLY A 35 -0.96 19.76 -0.72
N ASN A 36 -1.87 19.96 -1.68
CA ASN A 36 -2.47 21.27 -1.93
C ASN A 36 -3.68 21.59 -1.02
N LEU A 37 -4.49 20.58 -0.69
CA LEU A 37 -5.70 20.76 0.12
C LEU A 37 -5.42 20.46 1.60
N VAL A 38 -4.70 19.37 1.86
CA VAL A 38 -4.14 19.01 3.16
C VAL A 38 -2.63 19.04 3.03
N THR A 39 -1.96 19.90 3.78
CA THR A 39 -0.50 20.11 3.69
C THR A 39 0.19 19.48 4.89
N HIS A 40 1.43 19.03 4.77
CA HIS A 40 2.22 18.65 5.94
C HIS A 40 2.64 19.90 6.74
N PHE A 41 2.81 19.80 8.06
CA PHE A 41 3.14 20.94 8.91
C PHE A 41 4.57 21.48 8.71
N ASN A 42 5.56 20.58 8.58
CA ASN A 42 6.95 20.89 8.31
C ASN A 42 7.56 19.77 7.43
N PHE A 43 8.84 19.86 7.06
CA PHE A 43 9.49 18.85 6.20
C PHE A 43 9.69 17.49 6.88
N GLU A 44 9.67 17.39 8.20
CA GLU A 44 9.71 16.12 8.94
C GLU A 44 8.45 15.28 8.69
N HIS A 45 7.35 15.96 8.37
CA HIS A 45 6.07 15.36 7.98
C HIS A 45 5.85 15.29 6.47
N PHE A 46 6.88 15.59 5.65
CA PHE A 46 6.79 15.59 4.18
C PHE A 46 6.22 14.28 3.63
N TRP A 47 6.57 13.16 4.26
CA TRP A 47 6.07 11.84 3.88
C TRP A 47 4.55 11.75 3.82
N ILE A 48 3.79 12.50 4.64
CA ILE A 48 2.31 12.45 4.61
C ILE A 48 1.79 12.88 3.24
N LYS A 49 2.36 13.93 2.65
CA LYS A 49 1.98 14.39 1.32
C LYS A 49 2.27 13.32 0.28
N GLU A 50 3.48 12.81 0.24
CA GLU A 50 3.91 11.89 -0.81
C GLU A 50 3.30 10.50 -0.68
N ALA A 51 3.23 9.97 0.54
CA ALA A 51 2.65 8.66 0.82
C ALA A 51 1.21 8.53 0.31
N PHE A 52 0.35 9.49 0.68
CA PHE A 52 -1.03 9.49 0.23
C PHE A 52 -1.13 9.75 -1.28
N THR A 53 -0.24 10.58 -1.84
CA THR A 53 -0.23 10.86 -3.29
C THR A 53 0.12 9.61 -4.09
N VAL A 54 1.19 8.90 -3.74
CA VAL A 54 1.60 7.64 -4.37
C VAL A 54 0.53 6.57 -4.19
N PHE A 55 -0.08 6.48 -3.00
CA PHE A 55 -1.18 5.54 -2.76
C PHE A 55 -2.39 5.83 -3.69
N LEU A 56 -2.81 7.09 -3.79
CA LEU A 56 -3.92 7.50 -4.66
C LEU A 56 -3.58 7.38 -6.15
N GLU A 57 -2.35 7.72 -6.56
CA GLU A 57 -1.83 7.49 -7.91
C GLU A 57 -2.03 6.02 -8.29
N ARG A 58 -1.56 5.09 -7.45
CA ARG A 58 -1.68 3.65 -7.68
C ARG A 58 -3.14 3.20 -7.70
N LYS A 59 -4.01 3.75 -6.85
CA LYS A 59 -5.47 3.47 -6.92
C LYS A 59 -6.09 3.99 -8.22
N ILE A 60 -5.73 5.18 -8.68
CA ILE A 60 -6.21 5.73 -9.97
C ILE A 60 -5.78 4.82 -11.11
N MET A 61 -4.50 4.45 -11.16
CA MET A 61 -3.99 3.53 -12.17
C MET A 61 -4.67 2.15 -12.10
N GLY A 62 -4.97 1.67 -10.88
CA GLY A 62 -5.75 0.46 -10.66
C GLY A 62 -7.21 0.56 -11.12
N ARG A 63 -7.83 1.74 -11.07
CA ARG A 63 -9.19 1.95 -11.61
C ARG A 63 -9.19 2.00 -13.15
N ILE A 64 -8.13 2.52 -13.77
CA ILE A 64 -8.01 2.64 -15.23
C ILE A 64 -7.63 1.29 -15.87
N TYR A 65 -6.62 0.62 -15.31
CA TYR A 65 -6.00 -0.58 -15.91
C TYR A 65 -6.23 -1.87 -15.12
N GLY A 66 -6.93 -1.80 -13.98
CA GLY A 66 -7.23 -2.93 -13.10
C GLY A 66 -6.23 -3.11 -11.96
N GLU A 67 -6.65 -3.88 -10.96
CA GLU A 67 -5.87 -4.18 -9.75
C GLU A 67 -4.45 -4.73 -10.00
N PRO A 68 -4.17 -5.55 -11.03
CA PRO A 68 -2.80 -5.94 -11.34
C PRO A 68 -1.87 -4.74 -11.60
N MET A 69 -2.35 -3.69 -12.27
CA MET A 69 -1.52 -2.50 -12.50
C MET A 69 -1.16 -1.78 -11.21
N ARG A 70 -2.13 -1.65 -10.28
CA ARG A 70 -1.88 -1.07 -8.95
C ARG A 70 -0.78 -1.82 -8.21
N GLN A 71 -0.85 -3.15 -8.21
CA GLN A 71 0.14 -3.99 -7.55
C GLN A 71 1.50 -3.96 -8.26
N PHE A 72 1.53 -3.86 -9.60
CA PHE A 72 2.77 -3.77 -10.36
C PHE A 72 3.55 -2.50 -10.02
N LEU A 73 2.85 -1.37 -9.94
CA LEU A 73 3.43 -0.11 -9.51
C LEU A 73 3.90 -0.16 -8.04
N ALA A 74 3.22 -0.91 -7.19
CA ALA A 74 3.60 -1.08 -5.78
C ALA A 74 4.84 -1.95 -5.60
N GLU A 75 4.98 -3.07 -6.34
CA GLU A 75 6.20 -3.89 -6.35
C GLU A 75 7.39 -3.09 -6.90
N GLY A 76 7.19 -2.35 -7.99
CA GLY A 76 8.22 -1.46 -8.54
C GLY A 76 8.70 -0.43 -7.51
N GLY A 77 7.75 0.22 -6.82
CA GLY A 77 8.06 1.16 -5.74
C GLY A 77 8.78 0.54 -4.55
N TRP A 78 8.47 -0.71 -4.19
CA TRP A 78 9.21 -1.44 -3.17
C TRP A 78 10.64 -1.74 -3.57
N LYS A 79 10.85 -2.10 -4.84
CA LYS A 79 12.21 -2.24 -5.36
C LYS A 79 12.97 -0.92 -5.27
N ASP A 80 12.37 0.18 -5.70
CA ASP A 80 12.96 1.52 -5.60
C ASP A 80 13.28 1.91 -4.14
N LEU A 81 12.40 1.56 -3.20
CA LEU A 81 12.63 1.76 -1.76
C LEU A 81 13.84 0.98 -1.27
N LYS A 82 13.93 -0.31 -1.63
CA LYS A 82 15.03 -1.18 -1.25
C LYS A 82 16.35 -0.64 -1.80
N ASP A 83 16.40 -0.32 -3.09
CA ASP A 83 17.59 0.22 -3.75
C ASP A 83 17.99 1.57 -3.09
N SER A 84 17.02 2.43 -2.73
CA SER A 84 17.28 3.69 -2.02
C SER A 84 17.86 3.45 -0.62
N ILE A 85 17.33 2.51 0.15
CA ILE A 85 17.83 2.19 1.50
C ILE A 85 19.24 1.59 1.42
N GLU A 86 19.52 0.74 0.44
CA GLU A 86 20.85 0.18 0.21
C GLU A 86 21.88 1.27 -0.10
N GLN A 87 21.49 2.30 -0.87
CA GLN A 87 22.37 3.44 -1.18
C GLN A 87 22.69 4.30 0.05
N TYR A 88 21.71 4.56 0.92
CA TYR A 88 21.93 5.32 2.16
C TYR A 88 22.61 4.50 3.27
N GLY A 89 22.38 3.18 3.26
CA GLY A 89 22.67 2.25 4.35
C GLY A 89 21.47 2.05 5.29
N GLU A 90 21.19 0.80 5.66
CA GLU A 90 20.00 0.41 6.43
C GLU A 90 19.85 1.11 7.79
N LYS A 91 20.96 1.57 8.39
CA LYS A 91 20.98 2.24 9.70
C LYS A 91 20.97 3.76 9.59
N ASN A 92 20.94 4.32 8.38
CA ASN A 92 21.01 5.75 8.16
C ASN A 92 19.72 6.44 8.64
N PRO A 93 19.78 7.47 9.50
CA PRO A 93 18.60 8.20 9.98
C PRO A 93 17.71 8.78 8.86
N LEU A 94 18.27 9.10 7.69
CA LEU A 94 17.51 9.60 6.54
C LEU A 94 16.59 8.54 5.89
N THR A 95 16.68 7.29 6.34
CA THR A 95 15.76 6.20 5.92
C THR A 95 14.57 5.99 6.88
N LYS A 96 14.49 6.79 7.95
CA LYS A 96 13.28 6.88 8.78
C LYS A 96 12.17 7.57 7.99
N LEU A 97 10.92 7.33 8.38
CA LEU A 97 9.78 7.98 7.72
C LEU A 97 9.45 9.33 8.36
N HIS A 98 9.56 9.40 9.69
CA HIS A 98 9.55 10.64 10.44
C HIS A 98 11.00 11.02 10.76
N LEU A 99 11.44 12.15 10.20
CA LEU A 99 12.81 12.62 10.31
C LEU A 99 12.94 13.64 11.44
N ASP A 100 14.13 13.72 12.02
CA ASP A 100 14.57 14.89 12.78
C ASP A 100 15.51 15.67 11.85
N LEU A 101 15.07 16.87 11.43
CA LEU A 101 15.82 17.71 10.51
C LEU A 101 16.57 18.85 11.23
N THR A 102 16.70 18.77 12.56
CA THR A 102 17.38 19.78 13.36
C THR A 102 18.85 19.93 12.89
N GLY A 103 19.16 21.09 12.31
CA GLY A 103 20.50 21.40 11.82
C GLY A 103 20.87 20.78 10.47
N LEU A 104 19.90 20.21 9.74
CA LEU A 104 20.09 19.65 8.39
C LEU A 104 19.35 20.49 7.35
N ASP A 105 19.87 20.52 6.12
CA ASP A 105 19.12 21.07 4.99
C ASP A 105 18.01 20.06 4.59
N PRO A 106 16.74 20.47 4.50
CA PRO A 106 15.66 19.57 4.09
C PRO A 106 15.91 18.85 2.76
N THR A 107 16.69 19.44 1.85
CA THR A 107 17.02 18.83 0.56
C THR A 107 17.89 17.58 0.68
N ASP A 108 18.67 17.45 1.76
CA ASP A 108 19.47 16.26 2.04
C ASP A 108 18.60 15.02 2.32
N SER A 109 17.35 15.24 2.73
CA SER A 109 16.36 14.18 2.98
C SER A 109 15.59 13.72 1.74
N PHE A 110 15.78 14.38 0.59
CA PHE A 110 15.06 14.04 -0.63
C PHE A 110 15.50 12.69 -1.17
N SER A 111 14.59 11.72 -1.07
CA SER A 111 14.82 10.34 -1.48
C SER A 111 13.51 9.69 -1.90
N LYS A 112 13.54 8.39 -2.22
CA LYS A 112 12.34 7.58 -2.45
C LYS A 112 11.65 7.14 -1.15
N VAL A 113 12.29 7.31 0.01
CA VAL A 113 11.77 6.85 1.31
C VAL A 113 10.41 7.47 1.66
N PRO A 114 10.21 8.82 1.67
CA PRO A 114 8.92 9.41 2.04
C PRO A 114 7.76 9.00 1.09
N TYR A 115 8.08 8.70 -0.16
CA TYR A 115 7.15 8.22 -1.18
C TYR A 115 6.79 6.75 -0.91
N GLU A 116 7.78 5.88 -0.90
CA GLU A 116 7.57 4.44 -0.99
C GLU A 116 7.35 3.78 0.37
N LYS A 117 8.18 4.08 1.37
CA LYS A 117 7.97 3.62 2.76
C LYS A 117 6.68 4.20 3.31
N GLY A 118 6.41 5.47 3.01
CA GLY A 118 5.16 6.14 3.33
C GLY A 118 3.94 5.48 2.69
N SER A 119 3.96 5.24 1.37
CA SER A 119 2.84 4.58 0.68
C SER A 119 2.59 3.15 1.20
N THR A 120 3.63 2.47 1.69
CA THR A 120 3.51 1.14 2.30
C THR A 120 2.74 1.19 3.63
N VAL A 121 2.90 2.25 4.43
CA VAL A 121 2.07 2.47 5.63
C VAL A 121 0.59 2.58 5.26
N ILE A 122 0.27 3.40 4.26
CA ILE A 122 -1.11 3.62 3.83
C ILE A 122 -1.70 2.33 3.22
N TRP A 123 -0.88 1.58 2.48
CA TRP A 123 -1.26 0.25 1.97
C TRP A 123 -1.58 -0.72 3.09
N TYR A 124 -0.71 -0.79 4.10
CA TYR A 124 -0.93 -1.64 5.27
C TYR A 124 -2.24 -1.28 5.99
N TRP A 125 -2.57 0.01 6.12
CA TRP A 125 -3.87 0.43 6.66
C TRP A 125 -5.05 0.00 5.78
N ASP A 126 -4.97 0.15 4.46
CA ASP A 126 -6.01 -0.35 3.51
C ASP A 126 -6.23 -1.86 3.69
N GLU A 127 -5.16 -2.63 3.89
CA GLU A 127 -5.25 -4.07 4.14
C GLU A 127 -5.81 -4.43 5.52
N LEU A 128 -5.49 -3.65 6.56
CA LEU A 128 -6.06 -3.85 7.90
C LEU A 128 -7.57 -3.68 7.92
N TYR A 129 -8.10 -2.80 7.09
CA TYR A 129 -9.54 -2.56 6.98
C TYR A 129 -10.29 -3.73 6.34
N GLU A 130 -9.61 -4.56 5.52
CA GLU A 130 -10.18 -5.68 4.76
C GLU A 130 -11.38 -5.31 3.84
N ASP A 131 -11.70 -4.02 3.74
CA ASP A 131 -12.75 -3.41 2.92
C ASP A 131 -12.21 -2.10 2.33
N SER A 132 -11.95 -2.11 1.02
CA SER A 132 -11.38 -0.95 0.33
C SER A 132 -12.36 0.23 0.20
N GLU A 133 -13.68 -0.02 0.23
CA GLU A 133 -14.67 1.05 0.20
C GLU A 133 -14.74 1.77 1.55
N LEU A 134 -14.63 1.03 2.65
CA LEU A 134 -14.53 1.59 3.99
C LEU A 134 -13.23 2.41 4.16
N PHE A 135 -12.11 1.92 3.63
CA PHE A 135 -10.88 2.70 3.63
C PHE A 135 -10.99 3.95 2.73
N ASP A 136 -11.63 3.86 1.55
CA ASP A 136 -11.95 5.04 0.73
C ASP A 136 -12.86 6.05 1.45
N LYS A 137 -13.72 5.59 2.36
CA LYS A 137 -14.51 6.47 3.24
C LYS A 137 -13.62 7.16 4.27
N PHE A 138 -12.64 6.46 4.86
CA PHE A 138 -11.63 7.07 5.72
C PHE A 138 -10.85 8.17 4.99
N ILE A 139 -10.34 7.90 3.77
CA ILE A 139 -9.58 8.90 2.99
C ILE A 139 -10.41 10.17 2.77
N ARG A 140 -11.70 10.02 2.42
CA ARG A 140 -12.62 11.15 2.24
C ARG A 140 -12.87 11.91 3.53
N TYR A 141 -13.06 11.20 4.64
CA TYR A 141 -13.22 11.80 5.97
C TYR A 141 -11.96 12.59 6.38
N PHE A 142 -10.78 11.99 6.21
CA PHE A 142 -9.48 12.61 6.47
C PHE A 142 -9.30 13.91 5.68
N LEU A 143 -9.48 13.87 4.36
CA LEU A 143 -9.35 15.03 3.48
C LEU A 143 -10.38 16.12 3.81
N SER A 144 -11.60 15.74 4.21
CA SER A 144 -12.64 16.69 4.60
C SER A 144 -12.31 17.37 5.93
N LYS A 145 -11.79 16.61 6.91
CA LYS A 145 -11.46 17.11 8.26
C LYS A 145 -10.31 18.10 8.21
N TRP A 146 -9.29 17.82 7.41
CA TRP A 146 -8.05 18.61 7.35
C TRP A 146 -7.99 19.59 6.16
N LYS A 147 -9.12 19.79 5.48
CA LYS A 147 -9.22 20.69 4.34
C LYS A 147 -8.73 22.10 4.70
N PHE A 148 -7.79 22.63 3.92
CA PHE A 148 -7.15 23.94 4.11
C PHE A 148 -6.32 24.08 5.39
N GLN A 149 -5.86 22.95 5.94
CA GLN A 149 -5.03 22.92 7.15
C GLN A 149 -3.73 22.16 6.90
N SER A 150 -2.79 22.36 7.82
CA SER A 150 -1.54 21.60 7.88
C SER A 150 -1.60 20.53 8.96
N ILE A 151 -0.97 19.38 8.71
CA ILE A 151 -1.08 18.19 9.56
C ILE A 151 0.27 17.63 10.01
N THR A 152 0.30 17.10 11.23
CA THR A 152 1.42 16.33 11.81
C THR A 152 1.15 14.83 11.79
N LEU A 153 2.19 14.01 12.02
CA LEU A 153 2.06 12.56 12.24
C LEU A 153 1.01 12.23 13.32
N HIS A 154 1.07 12.93 14.46
CA HIS A 154 0.15 12.72 15.57
C HIS A 154 -1.31 12.99 15.16
N ASN A 155 -1.55 14.10 14.47
CA ASN A 155 -2.88 14.44 13.99
C ASN A 155 -3.47 13.40 13.01
N LEU A 156 -2.63 12.84 12.13
CA LEU A 156 -3.03 11.79 11.22
C LEU A 156 -3.45 10.52 11.97
N PHE A 157 -2.64 10.10 12.95
CA PHE A 157 -2.93 8.92 13.78
C PHE A 157 -4.22 9.07 14.59
N GLU A 158 -4.41 10.21 15.26
CA GLU A 158 -5.65 10.51 15.97
C GLU A 158 -6.86 10.45 15.02
N THR A 159 -6.71 10.94 13.79
CA THR A 159 -7.79 10.96 12.80
C THR A 159 -8.18 9.56 12.32
N ILE A 160 -7.21 8.68 12.03
CA ILE A 160 -7.54 7.30 11.63
C ILE A 160 -8.11 6.51 12.80
N LEU A 161 -7.59 6.67 14.02
CA LEU A 161 -8.15 6.01 15.20
C LEU A 161 -9.58 6.47 15.49
N GLU A 162 -9.85 7.78 15.42
CA GLU A 162 -11.19 8.34 15.59
C GLU A 162 -12.18 7.77 14.57
N PHE A 163 -11.82 7.77 13.29
CA PHE A 163 -12.69 7.24 12.23
C PHE A 163 -12.92 5.74 12.41
N THR A 164 -11.86 4.97 12.62
CA THR A 164 -11.93 3.51 12.78
C THR A 164 -12.83 3.13 13.95
N ARG A 165 -12.70 3.83 15.09
CA ARG A 165 -13.54 3.60 16.28
C ARG A 165 -15.03 3.78 16.01
N LYS A 166 -15.39 4.70 15.11
CA LYS A 166 -16.78 5.05 14.80
C LYS A 166 -17.39 4.17 13.70
N GLU A 167 -16.59 3.82 12.69
CA GLU A 167 -17.09 3.32 11.41
C GLU A 167 -16.62 1.91 11.05
N ALA A 168 -15.60 1.37 11.74
CA ALA A 168 -15.00 0.08 11.40
C ALA A 168 -15.17 -0.95 12.53
N PRO A 169 -15.02 -2.25 12.21
CA PRO A 169 -15.02 -3.32 13.21
C PRO A 169 -13.96 -3.11 14.32
N LEU A 170 -14.29 -3.57 15.53
CA LEU A 170 -13.44 -3.40 16.72
C LEU A 170 -12.06 -4.06 16.56
N ASP A 171 -11.95 -5.14 15.78
CA ASP A 171 -10.67 -5.80 15.53
C ASP A 171 -9.73 -4.92 14.69
N VAL A 172 -10.25 -4.19 13.69
CA VAL A 172 -9.48 -3.22 12.90
C VAL A 172 -8.96 -2.09 13.80
N TYR A 173 -9.82 -1.54 14.65
CA TYR A 173 -9.42 -0.54 15.65
C TYR A 173 -8.33 -1.05 16.58
N THR A 174 -8.49 -2.28 17.10
CA THR A 174 -7.52 -2.91 18.00
C THR A 174 -6.17 -3.16 17.32
N LYS A 175 -6.18 -3.60 16.05
CA LYS A 175 -4.95 -3.80 15.26
C LYS A 175 -4.21 -2.47 15.00
N LEU A 176 -4.94 -1.40 14.69
CA LEU A 176 -4.35 -0.07 14.51
C LEU A 176 -3.79 0.51 15.82
N LEU A 177 -4.53 0.37 16.92
CA LEU A 177 -4.09 0.83 18.23
C LEU A 177 -2.81 0.12 18.70
N ASN A 178 -2.69 -1.18 18.39
CA ASN A 178 -1.53 -2.00 18.74
C ASN A 178 -0.43 -2.00 17.66
N MET A 179 -0.55 -1.18 16.60
CA MET A 179 0.47 -1.04 15.58
C MET A 179 1.77 -0.51 16.20
N ASN A 180 2.90 -1.15 15.90
CA ASN A 180 4.21 -0.70 16.37
C ASN A 180 4.65 0.58 15.61
N THR A 181 4.17 1.74 16.07
CA THR A 181 4.47 3.03 15.44
C THR A 181 5.97 3.32 15.39
N THR A 182 6.73 2.96 16.42
CA THR A 182 8.19 3.12 16.42
C THR A 182 8.86 2.44 15.23
N ALA A 183 8.54 1.17 14.97
CA ALA A 183 9.11 0.42 13.84
C ALA A 183 8.74 1.01 12.47
N TRP A 184 7.56 1.63 12.35
CA TRP A 184 7.10 2.21 11.09
C TRP A 184 7.67 3.61 10.82
N PHE A 185 7.75 4.47 11.84
CA PHE A 185 8.05 5.89 11.67
C PHE A 185 9.46 6.28 12.11
N GLU A 186 9.95 5.69 13.20
CA GLU A 186 11.15 6.15 13.90
C GLU A 186 12.38 5.27 13.66
N GLU A 187 12.18 4.03 13.20
CA GLU A 187 13.26 3.10 12.87
C GLU A 187 13.75 3.27 11.41
N PRO A 188 15.08 3.28 11.18
CA PRO A 188 15.66 3.32 9.85
C PRO A 188 15.50 1.97 9.12
N GLY A 189 15.74 1.97 7.81
CA GLY A 189 15.69 0.77 6.98
C GLY A 189 14.30 0.44 6.44
N LEU A 190 14.11 -0.82 6.03
CA LEU A 190 12.85 -1.28 5.44
C LEU A 190 11.73 -1.28 6.49
N PRO A 191 10.47 -1.03 6.11
CA PRO A 191 9.35 -1.13 7.03
C PRO A 191 9.19 -2.57 7.56
N PRO A 192 8.57 -2.75 8.74
CA PRO A 192 8.39 -4.07 9.37
C PRO A 192 7.41 -4.99 8.61
N TYR A 193 6.80 -4.47 7.54
CA TYR A 193 5.84 -5.16 6.70
C TYR A 193 6.21 -4.96 5.23
N LYS A 194 6.28 -6.07 4.50
CA LYS A 194 6.32 -6.06 3.04
C LYS A 194 4.94 -6.47 2.53
N PRO A 195 4.24 -5.64 1.75
CA PRO A 195 3.01 -6.07 1.09
C PRO A 195 3.31 -7.26 0.20
N GLU A 196 2.56 -8.34 0.39
CA GLU A 196 2.74 -9.53 -0.40
C GLU A 196 1.91 -9.42 -1.68
N TRP A 197 2.53 -8.91 -2.76
CA TRP A 197 1.89 -8.77 -4.09
C TRP A 197 1.72 -10.12 -4.82
N LEU A 198 1.32 -11.14 -4.07
CA LEU A 198 1.11 -12.51 -4.52
C LEU A 198 0.15 -12.56 -5.69
N LYS A 199 -0.98 -11.83 -5.62
CA LYS A 199 -1.99 -11.82 -6.67
C LYS A 199 -1.42 -11.30 -7.99
N LEU A 200 -0.60 -10.25 -7.96
CA LEU A 200 0.08 -9.77 -9.15
C LEU A 200 0.99 -10.85 -9.72
N GLY A 201 1.87 -11.42 -8.91
CA GLY A 201 2.80 -12.42 -9.40
C GLY A 201 2.07 -13.61 -10.02
N ILE A 202 0.96 -14.05 -9.41
CA ILE A 202 0.14 -15.14 -9.94
C ILE A 202 -0.46 -14.75 -11.29
N ARG A 203 -1.02 -13.54 -11.40
CA ARG A 203 -1.68 -13.05 -12.63
C ARG A 203 -0.69 -12.75 -13.75
N SER A 204 0.51 -12.28 -13.43
CA SER A 204 1.59 -12.06 -14.38
C SER A 204 2.35 -13.35 -14.73
N ARG A 205 1.95 -14.50 -14.16
CA ARG A 205 2.59 -15.81 -14.34
C ARG A 205 4.09 -15.78 -13.95
N TYR A 206 4.45 -14.97 -12.96
CA TYR A 206 5.82 -14.85 -12.46
C TYR A 206 6.19 -16.04 -11.59
N LYS A 207 6.83 -17.07 -12.18
CA LYS A 207 7.13 -18.36 -11.50
C LYS A 207 7.73 -18.25 -10.08
N PRO A 208 8.66 -17.33 -9.77
CA PRO A 208 9.20 -17.21 -8.42
C PRO A 208 8.19 -16.79 -7.34
N ILE A 209 6.99 -16.32 -7.71
CA ILE A 209 5.94 -16.01 -6.74
C ILE A 209 5.32 -17.27 -6.13
N VAL A 210 5.32 -18.40 -6.83
CA VAL A 210 4.55 -19.60 -6.47
C VAL A 210 4.92 -20.08 -5.06
N GLU A 211 6.22 -20.16 -4.79
CA GLU A 211 6.73 -20.55 -3.47
C GLU A 211 6.36 -19.53 -2.37
N GLN A 212 6.32 -18.24 -2.70
CA GLN A 212 5.91 -17.19 -1.76
C GLN A 212 4.41 -17.31 -1.45
N VAL A 213 3.57 -17.57 -2.45
CA VAL A 213 2.14 -17.81 -2.28
C VAL A 213 1.91 -18.99 -1.33
N PHE A 214 2.57 -20.11 -1.56
CA PHE A 214 2.36 -21.29 -0.72
C PHE A 214 2.86 -21.07 0.71
N ARG A 215 4.05 -20.48 0.90
CA ARG A 215 4.56 -20.12 2.24
C ARG A 215 3.60 -19.21 3.00
N PHE A 216 3.03 -18.22 2.33
CA PHE A 216 2.04 -17.33 2.94
C PHE A 216 0.75 -18.06 3.34
N THR A 217 0.22 -18.90 2.46
CA THR A 217 -1.00 -19.67 2.77
C THR A 217 -0.79 -20.74 3.85
N GLU A 218 0.46 -21.16 4.06
CA GLU A 218 0.85 -22.05 5.16
C GLU A 218 0.98 -21.33 6.50
N SER A 219 1.32 -20.04 6.50
CA SER A 219 1.52 -19.26 7.72
C SER A 219 0.22 -18.76 8.36
N GLN A 220 -0.89 -18.73 7.60
CA GLN A 220 -2.19 -18.26 8.08
C GLN A 220 -3.40 -19.01 7.48
N GLY A 221 -4.56 -18.96 8.15
CA GLY A 221 -5.81 -19.61 7.74
C GLY A 221 -6.98 -18.69 7.38
N ARG A 222 -6.73 -17.41 7.08
CA ARG A 222 -7.74 -16.40 6.75
C ARG A 222 -8.41 -16.70 5.41
N ILE A 223 -9.74 -16.81 5.45
CA ILE A 223 -10.59 -17.17 4.30
C ILE A 223 -10.35 -16.24 3.11
N TYR A 224 -10.44 -14.92 3.32
CA TYR A 224 -10.34 -13.92 2.25
C TYR A 224 -9.07 -14.08 1.40
N PHE A 225 -7.93 -14.28 2.07
CA PHE A 225 -6.65 -14.45 1.39
C PHE A 225 -6.53 -15.83 0.73
N ASN A 226 -6.75 -16.90 1.49
CA ASN A 226 -6.52 -18.26 1.00
C ASN A 226 -7.48 -18.62 -0.14
N GLN A 227 -8.74 -18.20 -0.08
CA GLN A 227 -9.72 -18.45 -1.14
C GLN A 227 -9.31 -17.78 -2.46
N GLN A 228 -8.92 -16.51 -2.43
CA GLN A 228 -8.53 -15.80 -3.66
C GLN A 228 -7.22 -16.33 -4.23
N LEU A 229 -6.22 -16.59 -3.38
CA LEU A 229 -4.89 -17.04 -3.85
C LEU A 229 -4.97 -18.43 -4.47
N PHE A 230 -5.68 -19.37 -3.85
CA PHE A 230 -5.86 -20.71 -4.40
C PHE A 230 -6.69 -20.70 -5.68
N ARG A 231 -7.72 -19.84 -5.79
CA ARG A 231 -8.44 -19.63 -7.05
C ARG A 231 -7.50 -19.15 -8.17
N ASP A 232 -6.79 -18.05 -7.94
CA ASP A 232 -5.92 -17.44 -8.95
C ASP A 232 -4.79 -18.40 -9.36
N MET A 233 -4.24 -19.17 -8.40
CA MET A 233 -3.25 -20.23 -8.63
C MET A 233 -3.82 -21.43 -9.39
N TYR A 234 -5.04 -21.86 -9.10
CA TYR A 234 -5.70 -22.94 -9.84
C TYR A 234 -6.03 -22.56 -11.29
N ASP A 235 -6.35 -21.29 -11.53
CA ASP A 235 -6.53 -20.73 -12.87
C ASP A 235 -5.19 -20.63 -13.64
N TRP A 236 -4.06 -20.75 -12.94
CA TRP A 236 -2.76 -20.98 -13.55
C TRP A 236 -2.57 -22.44 -13.94
N LYS A 237 -2.81 -22.78 -15.22
CA LYS A 237 -2.77 -24.17 -15.72
C LYS A 237 -1.49 -24.91 -15.34
N GLU A 238 -0.33 -24.24 -15.45
CA GLU A 238 0.98 -24.82 -15.13
C GLU A 238 1.16 -25.10 -13.63
N GLN A 239 0.47 -24.37 -12.74
CA GLN A 239 0.59 -24.51 -11.29
C GLN A 239 -0.60 -25.25 -10.65
N ARG A 240 -1.59 -25.64 -11.46
CA ARG A 240 -2.84 -26.23 -10.97
C ARG A 240 -2.61 -27.50 -10.15
N VAL A 241 -1.74 -28.39 -10.62
CA VAL A 241 -1.43 -29.66 -9.94
C VAL A 241 -0.82 -29.38 -8.57
N GLU A 242 0.24 -28.56 -8.53
CA GLU A 242 0.94 -28.18 -7.30
C GLU A 242 0.02 -27.43 -6.32
N THR A 243 -0.91 -26.63 -6.84
CA THR A 243 -1.93 -25.93 -6.04
C THR A 243 -2.87 -26.91 -5.36
N ILE A 244 -3.37 -27.93 -6.07
CA ILE A 244 -4.23 -28.98 -5.50
C ILE A 244 -3.46 -29.81 -4.46
N GLU A 245 -2.23 -30.21 -4.78
CA GLU A 245 -1.38 -30.97 -3.85
C GLU A 245 -1.11 -30.19 -2.57
N THR A 246 -0.77 -28.91 -2.69
CA THR A 246 -0.55 -28.02 -1.54
C THR A 246 -1.82 -27.86 -0.73
N TYR A 247 -3.00 -27.68 -1.36
CA TYR A 247 -4.28 -27.66 -0.66
C TYR A 247 -4.49 -28.91 0.20
N HIS A 248 -4.29 -30.11 -0.37
CA HIS A 248 -4.44 -31.36 0.39
C HIS A 248 -3.47 -31.46 1.57
N ARG A 249 -2.24 -30.94 1.41
CA ARG A 249 -1.23 -30.90 2.47
C ARG A 249 -1.62 -30.01 3.64
N ILE A 250 -2.26 -28.86 3.39
CA ILE A 250 -2.39 -27.79 4.39
C ILE A 250 -3.82 -27.54 4.86
N LYS A 251 -4.86 -28.01 4.15
CA LYS A 251 -6.28 -27.71 4.45
C LYS A 251 -6.71 -28.02 5.89
N ASN A 252 -6.11 -29.04 6.51
CA ASN A 252 -6.45 -29.46 7.88
C ASN A 252 -5.81 -28.56 8.95
N ARG A 253 -4.92 -27.64 8.56
CA ARG A 253 -4.32 -26.63 9.46
C ARG A 253 -5.19 -25.37 9.58
N TRP A 254 -6.15 -25.19 8.69
CA TRP A 254 -7.07 -24.05 8.72
C TRP A 254 -8.37 -24.39 9.44
N MET A 255 -9.18 -23.37 9.73
CA MET A 255 -10.57 -23.59 10.12
C MET A 255 -11.30 -24.39 9.03
N PHE A 256 -12.19 -25.30 9.44
CA PHE A 256 -12.95 -26.16 8.52
C PHE A 256 -13.60 -25.37 7.38
N ILE A 257 -14.21 -24.23 7.69
CA ILE A 257 -14.86 -23.37 6.70
C ILE A 257 -13.89 -22.83 5.65
N THR A 258 -12.66 -22.47 6.03
CA THR A 258 -11.62 -22.04 5.08
C THR A 258 -11.25 -23.19 4.14
N GLY A 259 -10.98 -24.38 4.69
CA GLY A 259 -10.64 -25.57 3.89
C GLY A 259 -11.77 -25.97 2.93
N TYR A 260 -13.02 -25.87 3.38
CA TYR A 260 -14.19 -26.13 2.56
C TYR A 260 -14.35 -25.12 1.42
N LEU A 261 -14.29 -23.82 1.71
CA LEU A 261 -14.45 -22.76 0.70
C LEU A 261 -13.32 -22.79 -0.33
N VAL A 262 -12.07 -23.00 0.10
CA VAL A 262 -10.93 -23.15 -0.81
C VAL A 262 -11.14 -24.38 -1.72
N GLY A 263 -11.55 -25.52 -1.18
CA GLY A 263 -11.78 -26.72 -2.00
C GLY A 263 -12.89 -26.55 -3.03
N ARG A 264 -13.90 -25.68 -2.77
CA ARG A 264 -14.89 -25.29 -3.77
C ARG A 264 -14.28 -24.49 -4.93
N GLU A 265 -13.39 -23.54 -4.65
CA GLU A 265 -12.68 -22.79 -5.70
C GLU A 265 -11.84 -23.72 -6.60
N LEU A 266 -11.24 -24.76 -5.99
CA LEU A 266 -10.44 -25.76 -6.69
C LEU A 266 -11.30 -26.81 -7.42
N LYS A 267 -12.63 -26.71 -7.37
CA LYS A 267 -13.58 -27.65 -7.99
C LYS A 267 -13.39 -29.09 -7.50
N LEU A 268 -13.00 -29.27 -6.24
CA LEU A 268 -12.77 -30.58 -5.61
C LEU A 268 -14.03 -31.17 -4.98
N PHE A 269 -15.09 -30.38 -4.87
CA PHE A 269 -16.39 -30.79 -4.36
C PHE A 269 -17.45 -30.55 -5.44
N CYS A 270 -18.36 -31.50 -5.60
CA CYS A 270 -19.54 -31.39 -6.46
C CYS A 270 -20.64 -30.59 -5.74
#